data_AF-A0A1M6FAC4-F1
#
_entry.id   AF-A0A1M6FAC4-F1
#
_cell.length_a   1.000
_cell.length_b   1.000
_cell.length_c   1.000
_cell.angle_alpha   90.00
_cell.angle_beta   90.00
_cell.angle_gamma   90.00
#
_symmetry.space_group_name_H-M   'P 1'
#
loop_
_entity.id
_entity.type
_entity.pdbx_description
1 polymer ?
#
loop_
_entity_poly.entity_id
_entity_poly.type
_entity_poly.pdbx_seq_one_letter_code
_entity_poly.pdbx_strand_id
1 'polypeptide(L)'
;MTLKSRRVQVVEKELGMELHPQYIKFLDRYGHYCVGTVEVFGYSENFIGIDNYPCVIHTTRSMKDTYHLGPNHLLIAHTEDSDYVAVLDNDTGEVFETDINGYRTVVAPSFDAWFAMVRKQGYI
;
A
#
# COMPACT_ATOMS: atom_id res chain seq x y z
N MET A 1 -13.15 5.56 21.59
CA MET A 1 -12.88 5.55 20.14
C MET A 1 -11.91 6.68 19.84
N THR A 2 -10.69 6.36 19.43
CA THR A 2 -9.74 7.36 18.95
C THR A 2 -10.20 7.82 17.56
N LEU A 3 -10.27 9.12 17.31
CA LEU A 3 -10.64 9.63 15.99
C LEU A 3 -9.58 9.20 14.95
N LYS A 4 -10.01 8.51 13.88
CA LYS A 4 -9.14 8.20 12.73
C LYS A 4 -8.68 9.52 12.09
N SER A 5 -7.43 9.59 11.61
CA SER A 5 -6.96 10.80 10.91
C SER A 5 -7.72 11.03 9.61
N ARG A 6 -7.67 12.27 9.11
CA ARG A 6 -8.28 12.62 7.81
C ARG A 6 -7.74 11.77 6.67
N ARG A 7 -6.45 11.38 6.71
CA ARG A 7 -5.84 10.53 5.68
C ARG A 7 -6.50 9.16 5.62
N VAL A 8 -6.64 8.53 6.79
CA VAL A 8 -7.27 7.22 6.93
C VAL A 8 -8.72 7.28 6.47
N GLN A 9 -9.48 8.29 6.92
CA GLN A 9 -10.88 8.47 6.53
C GLN A 9 -11.05 8.61 5.01
N VAL A 10 -10.14 9.34 4.34
CA VAL A 10 -10.19 9.49 2.88
C VAL A 10 -9.91 8.18 2.18
N VAL A 11 -8.86 7.45 2.57
CA VAL A 11 -8.53 6.16 1.94
C VAL A 11 -9.66 5.14 2.14
N GLU A 12 -10.18 5.02 3.35
CA GLU A 12 -11.29 4.10 3.65
C GLU A 12 -12.56 4.46 2.87
N LYS A 13 -12.91 5.74 2.82
CA LYS A 13 -14.07 6.22 2.05
C LYS A 13 -13.92 5.91 0.56
N GLU A 14 -12.76 6.21 -0.01
CA GLU A 14 -12.54 6.06 -1.45
C GLU A 14 -12.41 4.59 -1.85
N LEU A 15 -11.75 3.76 -1.06
CA LEU A 15 -11.60 2.34 -1.37
C LEU A 15 -12.78 1.48 -0.90
N GLY A 16 -13.67 2.02 -0.07
CA GLY A 16 -14.86 1.31 0.42
C GLY A 16 -14.52 0.16 1.38
N MET A 17 -13.41 0.27 2.11
CA MET A 17 -12.93 -0.75 3.05
C MET A 17 -12.41 -0.11 4.34
N GLU A 18 -12.45 -0.84 5.46
CA GLU A 18 -11.76 -0.43 6.69
C GLU A 18 -10.30 -0.85 6.64
N LEU A 19 -9.36 0.04 6.95
CA LEU A 19 -7.93 -0.27 6.81
C LEU A 19 -7.38 -1.11 7.97
N HIS A 20 -6.44 -1.99 7.64
CA HIS A 20 -5.70 -2.77 8.62
C HIS A 20 -4.97 -1.85 9.61
N PRO A 21 -4.96 -2.15 10.93
CA PRO A 21 -4.40 -1.25 11.95
C PRO A 21 -2.94 -0.86 11.74
N GLN A 22 -2.12 -1.73 11.13
CA GLN A 22 -0.72 -1.43 10.83
C GLN A 22 -0.59 -0.36 9.73
N TYR A 23 -1.43 -0.45 8.70
CA TYR A 23 -1.44 0.52 7.62
C TYR A 23 -2.01 1.88 8.07
N ILE A 24 -2.98 1.87 8.99
CA ILE A 24 -3.46 3.09 9.67
C ILE A 24 -2.30 3.82 10.35
N LYS A 25 -1.49 3.11 11.16
CA LYS A 25 -0.31 3.70 11.82
C LYS A 25 0.68 4.28 10.82
N PHE A 26 0.86 3.64 9.68
CA PHE A 26 1.70 4.15 8.60
C PHE A 26 1.14 5.45 7.99
N LEU A 27 -0.14 5.51 7.64
CA LEU A 27 -0.77 6.71 7.08
C LEU A 27 -0.76 7.89 8.07
N ASP A 28 -0.99 7.61 9.35
CA ASP A 28 -0.95 8.63 10.39
C ASP A 28 0.45 9.21 10.55
N ARG A 29 1.48 8.35 10.54
CA ARG A 29 2.87 8.76 10.78
C ARG A 29 3.54 9.36 9.55
N TYR A 30 3.35 8.75 8.39
CA TYR A 30 4.08 9.08 7.17
C TYR A 30 3.16 9.69 6.11
N GLY A 31 1.93 9.17 6.01
CA GLY A 31 1.00 9.47 4.91
C GLY A 31 1.45 8.78 3.63
N HIS A 32 2.68 9.00 3.22
CA HIS A 32 3.40 8.35 2.13
C HIS A 32 4.89 8.29 2.54
N TYR A 33 5.63 7.28 2.09
CA TYR A 33 7.04 7.15 2.42
C TYR A 33 7.88 7.04 1.14
N CYS A 34 8.75 8.01 0.92
CA CYS A 34 9.70 8.01 -0.19
C CYS A 34 11.08 8.42 0.31
N VAL A 35 12.03 7.49 0.32
CA VAL A 35 13.43 7.73 0.71
C VAL A 35 14.34 6.90 -0.18
N GLY A 36 15.18 7.56 -0.99
CA GLY A 36 16.05 6.88 -1.94
C GLY A 36 15.23 6.20 -3.03
N THR A 37 15.45 4.89 -3.23
CA THR A 37 14.71 4.03 -4.17
C THR A 37 13.49 3.36 -3.52
N VAL A 38 13.25 3.55 -2.23
CA VAL A 38 12.08 3.00 -1.53
C VAL A 38 10.91 3.98 -1.66
N GLU A 39 9.85 3.55 -2.31
CA GLU A 39 8.57 4.27 -2.40
C GLU A 39 7.42 3.38 -1.94
N VAL A 40 6.80 3.74 -0.81
CA VAL A 40 5.64 3.06 -0.25
C VAL A 40 4.44 3.97 -0.38
N PHE A 41 3.47 3.50 -1.18
CA PHE A 41 2.27 4.23 -1.54
C PHE A 41 1.41 4.50 -0.32
N GLY A 42 0.66 5.59 -0.39
CA GLY A 42 -0.18 6.02 0.70
C GLY A 42 -1.04 7.20 0.31
N TYR A 43 -1.38 8.04 1.25
CA TYR A 43 -2.11 9.28 0.98
C TYR A 43 -1.60 10.41 1.86
N SER A 44 -1.33 11.54 1.22
CA SER A 44 -0.97 12.80 1.88
C SER A 44 -1.90 13.91 1.38
N GLU A 45 -2.27 14.80 2.28
CA GLU A 45 -3.09 15.99 1.95
C GLU A 45 -2.35 16.96 1.02
N ASN A 46 -1.02 16.81 0.91
CA ASN A 46 -0.19 17.62 0.03
C ASN A 46 -0.22 17.15 -1.43
N PHE A 47 -0.85 16.00 -1.73
CA PHE A 47 -1.01 15.54 -3.11
C PHE A 47 -2.00 16.42 -3.86
N ILE A 48 -1.77 16.62 -5.17
CA ILE A 48 -2.65 17.36 -6.08
C ILE A 48 -3.87 16.47 -6.44
N GLY A 49 -4.52 15.88 -5.44
CA GLY A 49 -5.65 14.94 -5.59
C GLY A 49 -5.30 13.48 -5.31
N ILE A 50 -6.35 12.65 -5.32
CA ILE A 50 -6.29 11.21 -5.04
C ILE A 50 -5.99 10.36 -6.29
N ASP A 51 -6.01 10.97 -7.47
CA ASP A 51 -5.92 10.30 -8.78
C ASP A 51 -4.49 10.30 -9.36
N ASN A 52 -3.49 10.64 -8.55
CA ASN A 52 -2.10 10.75 -8.99
C ASN A 52 -1.22 9.75 -8.24
N TYR A 53 -0.20 9.24 -8.93
CA TYR A 53 0.91 8.52 -8.32
C TYR A 53 1.67 9.44 -7.33
N PRO A 54 2.13 8.95 -6.15
CA PRO A 54 2.08 7.59 -5.59
C PRO A 54 0.90 7.35 -4.62
N CYS A 55 -0.30 7.83 -4.96
CA CYS A 55 -1.47 7.65 -4.10
C CYS A 55 -1.98 6.20 -4.13
N VAL A 56 -2.08 5.56 -2.96
CA VAL A 56 -2.61 4.19 -2.79
C VAL A 56 -4.01 4.03 -3.37
N ILE A 57 -4.82 5.10 -3.33
CA ILE A 57 -6.19 5.09 -3.87
C ILE A 57 -6.14 4.94 -5.39
N HIS A 58 -5.34 5.79 -6.06
CA HIS A 58 -5.15 5.72 -7.50
C HIS A 58 -4.56 4.37 -7.90
N THR A 59 -3.43 3.98 -7.32
CA THR A 59 -2.68 2.79 -7.72
C THR A 59 -3.50 1.51 -7.52
N THR A 60 -4.21 1.38 -6.40
CA THR A 60 -5.06 0.22 -6.13
C THR A 60 -6.23 0.15 -7.11
N ARG A 61 -6.89 1.28 -7.44
CA ARG A 61 -8.01 1.30 -8.38
C ARG A 61 -7.57 1.03 -9.82
N SER A 62 -6.52 1.71 -10.28
CA SER A 62 -6.10 1.66 -11.68
C SER A 62 -5.44 0.34 -12.07
N MET A 63 -4.81 -0.33 -11.10
CA MET A 63 -4.06 -1.58 -11.33
C MET A 63 -4.79 -2.83 -10.84
N LYS A 64 -6.04 -2.69 -10.37
CA LYS A 64 -6.83 -3.78 -9.81
C LYS A 64 -6.93 -4.99 -10.76
N ASP A 65 -7.34 -4.74 -11.99
CA ASP A 65 -7.55 -5.80 -12.98
C ASP A 65 -6.21 -6.31 -13.54
N THR A 66 -5.20 -5.44 -13.64
CA THR A 66 -3.86 -5.78 -14.15
C THR A 66 -3.15 -6.80 -13.25
N TYR A 67 -3.21 -6.64 -11.93
CA TYR A 67 -2.53 -7.51 -10.97
C TYR A 67 -3.50 -8.44 -10.21
N HIS A 68 -4.72 -8.61 -10.71
CA HIS A 68 -5.73 -9.50 -10.11
C HIS A 68 -5.98 -9.21 -8.61
N LEU A 69 -6.06 -7.93 -8.24
CA LEU A 69 -6.22 -7.51 -6.86
C LEU A 69 -7.64 -7.83 -6.35
N GLY A 70 -7.71 -8.48 -5.18
CA GLY A 70 -8.95 -8.76 -4.47
C GLY A 70 -9.61 -7.49 -3.91
N PRO A 71 -10.85 -7.60 -3.41
CA PRO A 71 -11.59 -6.46 -2.86
C PRO A 71 -10.92 -5.84 -1.62
N ASN A 72 -10.16 -6.62 -0.85
CA ASN A 72 -9.46 -6.20 0.36
C ASN A 72 -7.94 -6.08 0.14
N HIS A 73 -7.49 -5.91 -1.10
CA HIS A 73 -6.07 -5.76 -1.40
C HIS A 73 -5.72 -4.30 -1.63
N LEU A 74 -4.55 -3.89 -1.15
CA LEU A 74 -3.99 -2.55 -1.36
C LEU A 74 -2.64 -2.68 -2.06
N LEU A 75 -2.49 -2.02 -3.21
CA LEU A 75 -1.20 -1.95 -3.89
C LEU A 75 -0.33 -0.91 -3.18
N ILE A 76 0.72 -1.36 -2.51
CA ILE A 76 1.52 -0.54 -1.59
C ILE A 76 2.90 -0.16 -2.13
N ALA A 77 3.43 -0.82 -3.16
CA ALA A 77 4.65 -0.41 -3.85
C ALA A 77 4.82 -1.11 -5.21
N HIS A 78 5.65 -0.51 -6.07
CA HIS A 78 6.33 -1.24 -7.13
C HIS A 78 7.64 -1.83 -6.59
N THR A 79 8.00 -3.03 -7.02
CA THR A 79 9.30 -3.65 -6.72
C THR A 79 10.35 -3.21 -7.75
N GLU A 80 11.63 -3.48 -7.46
CA GLU A 80 12.74 -3.28 -8.40
C GLU A 80 12.57 -4.11 -9.68
N ASP A 81 11.96 -5.29 -9.56
CA ASP A 81 11.49 -6.04 -10.71
C ASP A 81 10.21 -5.37 -11.22
N SER A 82 10.27 -4.75 -12.40
CA SER A 82 9.16 -3.98 -12.99
C SER A 82 7.91 -4.82 -13.21
N ASP A 83 8.05 -6.14 -13.19
CA ASP A 83 6.96 -7.08 -13.44
C ASP A 83 6.14 -7.38 -12.17
N TYR A 84 6.64 -7.01 -10.98
CA TYR A 84 6.01 -7.29 -9.70
C TYR A 84 5.56 -6.02 -8.96
N VAL A 85 4.55 -6.20 -8.11
CA VAL A 85 4.06 -5.20 -7.17
C VAL A 85 3.90 -5.80 -5.78
N ALA A 86 4.22 -5.02 -4.75
CA ALA A 86 3.94 -5.38 -3.38
C ALA A 86 2.50 -4.98 -3.02
N VAL A 87 1.77 -5.94 -2.44
CA VAL A 87 0.34 -5.81 -2.11
C VAL A 87 0.14 -6.21 -0.66
N LEU A 88 -0.59 -5.37 0.07
CA LEU A 88 -1.08 -5.67 1.41
C LEU A 88 -2.44 -6.37 1.30
N ASP A 89 -2.55 -7.57 1.88
CA ASP A 89 -3.83 -8.16 2.24
C ASP A 89 -4.34 -7.45 3.50
N ASN A 90 -5.42 -6.68 3.34
CA ASN A 90 -5.94 -5.83 4.40
C ASN A 90 -6.67 -6.62 5.50
N ASP A 91 -7.09 -7.86 5.24
CA ASP A 91 -7.77 -8.70 6.24
C ASP A 91 -6.76 -9.34 7.19
N THR A 92 -5.64 -9.83 6.65
CA THR A 92 -4.61 -10.55 7.40
C THR A 92 -3.46 -9.66 7.85
N GLY A 93 -3.22 -8.56 7.12
CA GLY A 93 -2.06 -7.70 7.28
C GLY A 93 -0.80 -8.21 6.57
N GLU A 94 -0.85 -9.38 5.92
CA GLU A 94 0.29 -9.96 5.20
C GLU A 94 0.63 -9.13 3.95
N VAL A 95 1.91 -9.15 3.55
CA VAL A 95 2.37 -8.55 2.30
C VAL A 95 2.84 -9.64 1.35
N PHE A 96 2.30 -9.63 0.15
CA PHE A 96 2.69 -10.52 -0.94
C PHE A 96 3.09 -9.72 -2.17
N GLU A 97 3.95 -10.31 -2.99
CA GLU A 97 4.26 -9.82 -4.33
C GLU A 97 3.40 -10.56 -5.35
N THR A 98 2.95 -9.83 -6.37
CA THR A 98 2.23 -10.42 -7.50
C THR A 98 2.66 -9.80 -8.82
N ASP A 99 2.61 -10.60 -9.88
CA ASP A 99 2.82 -10.17 -11.25
C ASP A 99 1.50 -10.05 -12.03
N ILE A 100 1.59 -9.65 -13.31
CA ILE A 100 0.44 -9.55 -14.22
C ILE A 100 -0.21 -10.91 -14.54
N ASN A 101 0.50 -12.02 -14.30
CA ASN A 101 -0.03 -13.37 -14.49
C ASN A 101 -0.79 -13.87 -13.25
N GLY A 102 -0.77 -13.10 -12.15
CA GLY A 102 -1.42 -13.44 -10.89
C GLY A 102 -0.64 -14.45 -10.04
N TYR A 103 0.65 -14.67 -10.34
CA TYR A 103 1.50 -15.47 -9.46
C TYR A 103 1.75 -14.69 -8.17
N ARG A 104 1.49 -15.32 -7.01
CA ARG A 104 1.58 -14.66 -5.71
C ARG A 104 2.60 -15.34 -4.81
N THR A 105 3.46 -14.54 -4.17
CA THR A 105 4.40 -15.00 -3.14
C THR A 105 4.31 -14.12 -1.92
N VAL A 106 4.03 -14.69 -0.75
CA VAL A 106 4.07 -13.95 0.52
C VAL A 106 5.53 -13.60 0.83
N VAL A 107 5.82 -12.31 1.00
CA VAL A 107 7.17 -11.80 1.26
C VAL A 107 7.33 -11.31 2.69
N ALA A 108 6.22 -11.05 3.39
CA ALA A 108 6.25 -10.76 4.82
C ALA A 108 4.94 -11.17 5.51
N PRO A 109 5.02 -11.65 6.76
CA PRO A 109 3.83 -12.04 7.54
C PRO A 109 3.03 -10.83 8.07
N SER A 110 3.49 -9.61 7.84
CA SER A 110 2.79 -8.39 8.24
C SER A 110 3.34 -7.15 7.52
N PHE A 111 2.52 -6.12 7.36
CA PHE A 111 2.93 -4.81 6.86
C PHE A 111 4.08 -4.22 7.68
N ASP A 112 4.01 -4.27 9.01
CA ASP A 112 5.07 -3.72 9.87
C ASP A 112 6.42 -4.44 9.64
N ALA A 113 6.40 -5.77 9.46
CA ALA A 113 7.61 -6.55 9.15
C ALA A 113 8.18 -6.20 7.77
N TRP A 114 7.32 -6.11 6.75
CA TRP A 114 7.71 -5.70 5.41
C TRP A 114 8.29 -4.28 5.39
N PHE A 115 7.59 -3.33 6.02
CA PHE A 115 8.01 -1.93 6.04
C PHE A 115 9.33 -1.73 6.79
N ALA A 116 9.59 -2.50 7.85
CA ALA A 116 10.87 -2.50 8.55
C ALA A 116 12.01 -3.04 7.66
N MET A 117 11.73 -4.09 6.86
CA MET A 117 12.67 -4.69 5.94
C MET A 117 13.10 -3.71 4.84
N VAL A 118 12.13 -3.14 4.10
CA VAL A 118 12.42 -2.23 2.96
C VAL A 118 13.15 -0.97 3.42
N ARG A 119 12.82 -0.43 4.60
CA ARG A 119 13.51 0.71 5.20
C ARG A 119 14.97 0.43 5.57
N LYS A 120 15.31 -0.84 5.85
CA LYS A 120 16.66 -1.26 6.21
C LYS A 120 17.49 -1.61 4.97
N GLN A 121 16.89 -2.28 4.00
CA GLN A 121 17.56 -2.75 2.78
C GLN A 121 17.74 -1.63 1.76
N GLY A 122 16.84 -0.63 1.74
CA GLY A 122 16.92 0.52 0.85
C GLY A 122 16.37 0.25 -0.54
N TYR A 123 15.71 -0.87 -0.76
CA TYR A 123 14.99 -1.20 -1.99
C TYR A 123 13.75 -2.05 -1.67
N ILE A 124 12.83 -2.14 -2.64
CA ILE A 124 11.59 -2.90 -2.57
C ILE A 124 11.64 -4.00 -3.60
#